data_AF-A0AAI8V8D8-F1
#
_entry.id   AF-A0AAI8V8D8-F1
#
_cell.length_a   1.000
_cell.length_b   1.000
_cell.length_c   1.000
_cell.angle_alpha   90.00
_cell.angle_beta   90.00
_cell.angle_gamma   90.00
#
_symmetry.space_group_name_H-M   'P 1'
#
loop_
_entity.id
_entity.type
_entity.pdbx_description
1 polymer ?
#
loop_
_entity_poly.entity_id
_entity_poly.type
_entity_poly.pdbx_seq_one_letter_code
_entity_poly.pdbx_strand_id
1 'polypeptide(L)'
;MASNFMPPSEPEPIPLPDRFAKIKRNLIACKEKAVADSFYRLLRQLRKEANHIAASGSDIIPTIDYFDIHDESKAAPFKKALQKRGVAVVRRVIPPNVALSWKEETQDYLRHNPHTKGSPAHDPQLYELYWSPGQIRARADSRLLEAQRFAMSAWHSSSEDALISSDHPVAYADRLIMRHPGDNTSLGTTGPPHIAGGSVERWERDGYGRAGTYNKIFQGRWEEHDPWDSSARLGATTDLYNGAGSCSMFRMFQGWLSLSTIAPGGGGGGSLLACCPMLQLTTAYLLLRPFFSPRRGPDHFSTPDNPNPSPYNLNNDTSSSNPAAAFLHENNWNLRVVQNSVLHGAIPGYIQELTAALHPHLRLPTTMVSLPHINPGDYVIWHPDLVTAADPIHLGLSPGPQTQTQTRTQPQPHDASVLLYVPACPLTATNALYLARQRRAFLLGLPAPDFEANNSSYIRGGRGGGGFASKGEKHHAGRPGVQDVCDAGGEEGLRSMGLSPWDEDERERAVMGAGRSGGADGDGNTRNGSRAEEVERELLRLASGILFPDRFDAMYRKGTKRP
;
A
#
# COMPACT_ATOMS: atom_id res chain seq x y z
N MET A 1 -4.37 8.70 -20.44
CA MET A 1 -4.72 9.19 -19.09
C MET A 1 -3.66 10.20 -18.67
N ALA A 2 -4.02 11.20 -17.86
CA ALA A 2 -3.00 11.93 -17.10
C ALA A 2 -2.34 10.93 -16.13
N SER A 3 -1.02 10.85 -16.17
CA SER A 3 -0.27 10.12 -15.17
C SER A 3 -0.45 10.82 -13.81
N ASN A 4 -0.63 10.07 -12.72
CA ASN A 4 -0.53 10.64 -11.36
C ASN A 4 0.91 10.99 -10.98
N PHE A 5 1.85 10.57 -11.83
CA PHE A 5 3.24 10.94 -11.77
C PHE A 5 3.45 12.31 -12.43
N MET A 6 4.45 13.01 -11.93
CA MET A 6 4.97 14.23 -12.52
C MET A 6 5.37 13.99 -13.99
N PRO A 7 5.29 15.02 -14.86
CA PRO A 7 5.94 14.95 -16.18
C PRO A 7 7.44 14.63 -16.01
N PRO A 8 8.09 14.02 -17.03
CA PRO A 8 9.41 13.39 -16.91
C PRO A 8 10.38 14.26 -16.10
N SER A 9 10.86 13.66 -15.01
CA SER A 9 11.62 14.24 -13.90
C SER A 9 12.46 15.46 -14.30
N GLU A 10 11.98 16.65 -13.95
CA GLU A 10 12.90 17.78 -13.83
C GLU A 10 13.97 17.38 -12.81
N PRO A 11 15.27 17.46 -13.16
CA PRO A 11 16.34 17.11 -12.23
C PRO A 11 16.37 18.06 -11.02
N GLU A 12 15.71 19.21 -11.14
CA GLU A 12 15.63 20.23 -10.11
C GLU A 12 14.31 20.14 -9.30
N PRO A 13 14.38 20.36 -7.99
CA PRO A 13 13.19 20.31 -7.15
C PRO A 13 12.26 21.50 -7.42
N ILE A 14 10.98 21.21 -7.65
CA ILE A 14 9.95 22.22 -7.95
C ILE A 14 9.60 23.05 -6.69
N PRO A 15 9.73 24.38 -6.71
CA PRO A 15 9.24 25.24 -5.64
C PRO A 15 7.70 25.27 -5.60
N LEU A 16 7.13 25.14 -4.41
CA LEU A 16 5.68 25.27 -4.20
C LEU A 16 5.30 26.71 -3.78
N PRO A 17 4.01 27.06 -3.61
CA PRO A 17 3.64 28.35 -3.04
C PRO A 17 4.27 28.61 -1.67
N ASP A 18 4.58 29.87 -1.36
CA ASP A 18 5.32 30.29 -0.14
C ASP A 18 4.72 29.80 1.18
N ARG A 19 3.42 29.48 1.20
CA ARG A 19 2.79 28.86 2.37
C ARG A 19 3.50 27.58 2.82
N PHE A 20 4.11 26.80 1.91
CA PHE A 20 4.86 25.60 2.26
C PHE A 20 6.18 25.92 2.98
N ALA A 21 6.80 27.07 2.69
CA ALA A 21 7.95 27.55 3.47
C ALA A 21 7.54 27.89 4.92
N LYS A 22 6.35 28.50 5.08
CA LYS A 22 5.77 28.79 6.40
C LYS A 22 5.41 27.51 7.16
N ILE A 23 4.83 26.51 6.48
CA ILE A 23 4.53 25.20 7.06
C ILE A 23 5.80 24.55 7.60
N LYS A 24 6.85 24.46 6.78
CA LYS A 24 8.16 23.93 7.21
C LYS A 24 8.69 24.67 8.44
N ARG A 25 8.74 26.01 8.40
CA ARG A 25 9.20 26.81 9.55
C ARG A 25 8.42 26.47 10.82
N ASN A 26 7.09 26.36 10.74
CA ASN A 26 6.24 26.10 11.89
C ASN A 26 6.40 24.68 12.45
N LEU A 27 6.61 23.67 11.59
CA LEU A 27 6.74 22.27 12.02
C LEU A 27 7.91 22.05 12.99
N ILE A 28 9.01 22.76 12.78
CA ILE A 28 10.26 22.59 13.53
C ILE A 28 10.57 23.77 14.48
N ALA A 29 9.64 24.72 14.61
CA ALA A 29 9.84 25.92 15.43
C ALA A 29 10.22 25.53 16.87
N CYS A 30 11.26 26.17 17.39
CA CYS A 30 11.85 25.93 18.72
C CYS A 30 12.47 24.52 18.90
N LYS A 31 12.63 23.75 17.82
CA LYS A 31 13.17 22.38 17.80
C LYS A 31 14.27 22.22 16.76
N GLU A 32 14.77 23.31 16.20
CA GLU A 32 15.69 23.35 15.06
C GLU A 32 16.95 22.52 15.35
N LYS A 33 17.55 22.70 16.53
CA LYS A 33 18.72 21.94 16.96
C LYS A 33 18.43 20.44 17.06
N ALA A 34 17.32 20.07 17.71
CA ALA A 34 16.93 18.67 17.85
C ALA A 34 16.70 18.00 16.49
N VAL A 35 16.04 18.71 15.56
CA VAL A 35 15.84 18.24 14.18
C VAL A 35 17.17 18.08 13.46
N ALA A 36 18.07 19.06 13.55
CA ALA A 36 19.41 18.98 12.95
C ALA A 36 20.20 17.77 13.46
N ASP A 37 20.29 17.62 14.79
CA ASP A 37 21.00 16.50 15.41
C ASP A 37 20.40 15.15 15.00
N SER A 38 19.07 15.06 14.89
CA SER A 38 18.37 13.84 14.48
C SER A 38 18.64 13.45 13.04
N PHE A 39 18.72 14.42 12.13
CA PHE A 39 19.01 14.19 10.72
C PHE A 39 20.42 13.61 10.56
N TYR A 40 21.40 14.09 11.32
CA TYR A 40 22.76 13.52 11.28
C TYR A 40 22.81 12.08 11.79
N ARG A 41 22.05 11.74 12.85
CA ARG A 41 21.91 10.35 13.30
C ARG A 41 21.23 9.49 12.23
N LEU A 42 20.21 10.03 11.57
CA LEU A 42 19.48 9.36 10.50
C LEU A 42 20.38 9.03 9.29
N LEU A 43 21.21 9.97 8.83
CA LEU A 43 22.12 9.75 7.69
C LEU A 43 23.12 8.60 7.94
N ARG A 44 23.61 8.46 9.18
CA ARG A 44 24.48 7.33 9.56
C ARG A 44 23.76 5.99 9.48
N GLN A 45 22.50 5.94 9.95
CA GLN A 45 21.71 4.71 9.93
C GLN A 45 21.29 4.35 8.50
N LEU A 46 20.89 5.32 7.67
CA LEU A 46 20.62 5.11 6.25
C LEU A 46 21.82 4.50 5.52
N ARG A 47 23.04 5.00 5.77
CA ARG A 47 24.26 4.45 5.16
C ARG A 47 24.45 2.97 5.49
N LYS A 48 24.28 2.61 6.78
CA LYS A 48 24.41 1.23 7.26
C LYS A 48 23.32 0.32 6.68
N GLU A 49 22.07 0.77 6.73
CA GLU A 49 20.94 -0.03 6.24
C GLU A 49 20.98 -0.20 4.72
N ALA A 50 21.38 0.84 3.98
CA ALA A 50 21.55 0.75 2.53
C ALA A 50 22.63 -0.28 2.14
N ASN A 51 23.76 -0.33 2.86
CA ASN A 51 24.78 -1.36 2.63
C ASN A 51 24.23 -2.76 2.90
N HIS A 52 23.45 -2.92 3.97
CA HIS A 52 22.84 -4.20 4.31
C HIS A 52 21.82 -4.65 3.25
N ILE A 53 20.94 -3.76 2.78
CA ILE A 53 19.98 -4.06 1.71
C ILE A 53 20.70 -4.42 0.40
N ALA A 54 21.70 -3.63 0.01
CA ALA A 54 22.45 -3.89 -1.22
C ALA A 54 23.17 -5.25 -1.18
N ALA A 55 23.65 -5.67 -0.01
CA ALA A 55 24.28 -6.98 0.16
C ALA A 55 23.27 -8.13 0.22
N SER A 56 22.08 -7.92 0.79
CA SER A 56 21.06 -8.97 0.95
C SER A 56 20.17 -9.15 -0.28
N GLY A 57 19.95 -8.13 -1.10
CA GLY A 57 19.04 -8.21 -2.24
C GLY A 57 17.62 -8.62 -1.83
N SER A 58 16.99 -9.49 -2.62
CA SER A 58 15.62 -9.99 -2.39
C SER A 58 15.46 -10.84 -1.12
N ASP A 59 16.53 -11.45 -0.61
CA ASP A 59 16.49 -12.30 0.59
C ASP A 59 16.13 -11.53 1.86
N ILE A 60 16.18 -10.20 1.79
CA ILE A 60 15.81 -9.33 2.90
C ILE A 60 14.29 -9.27 3.15
N ILE A 61 13.48 -9.69 2.17
CA ILE A 61 12.01 -9.65 2.24
C ILE A 61 11.51 -10.88 2.99
N PRO A 62 10.85 -10.71 4.15
CA PRO A 62 10.35 -11.82 4.92
C PRO A 62 9.26 -12.58 4.17
N THR A 63 9.32 -13.90 4.32
CA THR A 63 8.34 -14.83 3.76
C THR A 63 7.83 -15.74 4.88
N ILE A 64 6.53 -16.00 4.89
CA ILE A 64 5.93 -17.01 5.76
C ILE A 64 4.99 -17.87 4.92
N ASP A 65 4.82 -19.12 5.32
CA ASP A 65 3.82 -19.99 4.74
C ASP A 65 2.45 -19.77 5.36
N TYR A 66 1.38 -19.82 4.57
CA TYR A 66 0.02 -19.70 5.09
C TYR A 66 -0.28 -20.73 6.20
N PHE A 67 0.24 -21.95 6.11
CA PHE A 67 0.03 -22.97 7.14
C PHE A 67 0.79 -22.70 8.44
N ASP A 68 1.73 -21.75 8.43
CA ASP A 68 2.59 -21.40 9.56
C ASP A 68 2.13 -20.13 10.30
N ILE A 69 1.08 -19.45 9.84
CA ILE A 69 0.63 -18.17 10.43
C ILE A 69 0.11 -18.29 11.87
N HIS A 70 -0.30 -19.50 12.28
CA HIS A 70 -0.78 -19.82 13.63
C HIS A 70 0.32 -20.39 14.54
N ASP A 71 1.48 -20.72 13.99
CA ASP A 71 2.63 -21.17 14.77
C ASP A 71 3.41 -19.94 15.26
N GLU A 72 3.21 -19.57 16.54
CA GLU A 72 3.82 -18.39 17.12
C GLU A 72 5.36 -18.39 17.03
N SER A 73 5.99 -19.56 17.00
CA SER A 73 7.45 -19.68 16.85
C SER A 73 7.95 -19.22 15.48
N LYS A 74 7.08 -19.25 14.46
CA LYS A 74 7.34 -18.79 13.09
C LYS A 74 6.73 -17.41 12.85
N ALA A 75 5.52 -17.18 13.35
CA ALA A 75 4.79 -15.93 13.21
C ALA A 75 5.47 -14.75 13.90
N ALA A 76 5.99 -14.91 15.13
CA ALA A 76 6.61 -13.79 15.85
C ALA A 76 7.88 -13.26 15.15
N PRO A 77 8.85 -14.11 14.73
CA PRO A 77 9.98 -13.64 13.93
C PRO A 77 9.56 -13.00 12.60
N PHE A 78 8.55 -13.58 11.94
CA PHE A 78 8.00 -13.01 10.71
C PHE A 78 7.42 -11.61 10.93
N LYS A 79 6.56 -11.42 11.95
CA LYS A 79 5.96 -10.11 12.27
C LYS A 79 7.02 -9.07 12.58
N LYS A 80 8.05 -9.42 13.35
CA LYS A 80 9.19 -8.52 13.62
C LYS A 80 9.94 -8.13 12.34
N ALA A 81 10.14 -9.09 11.43
CA ALA A 81 10.77 -8.82 10.14
C ALA A 81 9.87 -7.95 9.24
N LEU A 82 8.57 -8.25 9.16
CA LEU A 82 7.58 -7.43 8.47
C LEU A 82 7.58 -6.00 9.01
N GLN A 83 7.61 -5.82 10.34
CA GLN A 83 7.65 -4.52 10.97
C GLN A 83 8.90 -3.71 10.60
N LYS A 84 10.05 -4.38 10.50
CA LYS A 84 11.31 -3.75 10.08
C LYS A 84 11.32 -3.38 8.59
N ARG A 85 10.81 -4.27 7.73
CA ARG A 85 10.94 -4.18 6.27
C ARG A 85 9.79 -3.43 5.60
N GLY A 86 8.61 -3.46 6.19
CA GLY A 86 7.39 -2.88 5.63
C GLY A 86 6.83 -3.63 4.41
N VAL A 87 7.36 -4.82 4.08
CA VAL A 87 6.93 -5.66 2.96
C VAL A 87 7.08 -7.13 3.36
N ALA A 88 6.21 -7.99 2.86
CA ALA A 88 6.32 -9.44 3.03
C ALA A 88 5.58 -10.22 1.96
N VAL A 89 5.88 -11.52 1.89
CA VAL A 89 5.13 -12.51 1.11
C VAL A 89 4.53 -13.56 2.04
N VAL A 90 3.22 -13.79 1.91
CA VAL A 90 2.52 -14.94 2.51
C VAL A 90 2.32 -15.98 1.42
N ARG A 91 2.95 -17.15 1.55
CA ARG A 91 2.98 -18.19 0.53
C ARG A 91 1.75 -19.07 0.61
N ARG A 92 1.31 -19.56 -0.55
CA ARG A 92 0.28 -20.61 -0.66
C ARG A 92 -1.02 -20.26 0.08
N VAL A 93 -1.41 -18.98 0.11
CA VAL A 93 -2.69 -18.54 0.68
C VAL A 93 -3.83 -19.17 -0.09
N ILE A 94 -3.76 -19.10 -1.42
CA ILE A 94 -4.66 -19.83 -2.31
C ILE A 94 -3.90 -21.02 -2.89
N PRO A 95 -4.50 -22.23 -2.95
CA PRO A 95 -3.89 -23.36 -3.64
C PRO A 95 -3.56 -22.99 -5.10
N PRO A 96 -2.35 -23.32 -5.61
CA PRO A 96 -1.92 -22.86 -6.93
C PRO A 96 -2.86 -23.25 -8.08
N ASN A 97 -3.47 -24.45 -8.03
CA ASN A 97 -4.45 -24.90 -9.02
C ASN A 97 -5.73 -24.06 -9.00
N VAL A 98 -6.16 -23.59 -7.83
CA VAL A 98 -7.33 -22.70 -7.68
C VAL A 98 -6.99 -21.29 -8.18
N ALA A 99 -5.80 -20.77 -7.86
CA ALA A 99 -5.36 -19.48 -8.36
C ALA A 99 -5.24 -19.47 -9.90
N LEU A 100 -4.74 -20.56 -10.50
CA LEU A 100 -4.69 -20.73 -11.94
C LEU A 100 -6.09 -20.86 -12.58
N SER A 101 -7.04 -21.53 -11.93
CA SER A 101 -8.42 -21.56 -12.46
C SER A 101 -9.05 -20.17 -12.43
N TRP A 102 -8.79 -19.35 -11.40
CA TRP A 102 -9.23 -17.96 -11.36
C TRP A 102 -8.58 -17.09 -12.43
N LYS A 103 -7.33 -17.40 -12.81
CA LYS A 103 -6.65 -16.76 -13.95
C LYS A 103 -7.41 -17.04 -15.24
N GLU A 104 -7.67 -18.31 -15.52
CA GLU A 104 -8.41 -18.76 -16.71
C GLU A 104 -9.81 -18.14 -16.75
N GLU A 105 -10.57 -18.21 -15.65
CA GLU A 105 -11.90 -17.57 -15.55
C GLU A 105 -11.85 -16.06 -15.82
N THR A 106 -10.82 -15.36 -15.34
CA THR A 106 -10.65 -13.92 -15.57
C THR A 106 -10.34 -13.62 -17.04
N GLN A 107 -9.49 -14.44 -17.67
CA GLN A 107 -9.19 -14.33 -19.10
C GLN A 107 -10.44 -14.60 -19.94
N ASP A 108 -11.20 -15.63 -19.61
CA ASP A 108 -12.44 -16.00 -20.27
C ASP A 108 -13.50 -14.91 -20.13
N TYR A 109 -13.62 -14.33 -18.94
CA TYR A 109 -14.50 -13.20 -18.69
C TYR A 109 -14.14 -11.99 -19.57
N LEU A 110 -12.85 -11.66 -19.72
CA LEU A 110 -12.39 -10.60 -20.61
C LEU A 110 -12.67 -10.92 -22.09
N ARG A 111 -12.48 -12.18 -22.52
CA ARG A 111 -12.78 -12.63 -23.90
C ARG A 111 -14.27 -12.47 -24.25
N HIS A 112 -15.16 -12.74 -23.30
CA HIS A 112 -16.60 -12.54 -23.48
C HIS A 112 -17.03 -11.06 -23.38
N ASN A 113 -16.17 -10.20 -22.85
CA ASN A 113 -16.42 -8.78 -22.65
C ASN A 113 -15.31 -7.91 -23.29
N PRO A 114 -15.12 -7.97 -24.62
CA PRO A 114 -13.98 -7.33 -25.30
C PRO A 114 -14.01 -5.79 -25.28
N HIS A 115 -15.13 -5.21 -24.85
CA HIS A 115 -15.29 -3.77 -24.64
C HIS A 115 -14.75 -3.29 -23.28
N THR A 116 -14.18 -4.20 -22.47
CA THR A 116 -13.55 -3.86 -21.19
C THR A 116 -12.42 -2.87 -21.43
N LYS A 117 -12.45 -1.75 -20.71
CA LYS A 117 -11.43 -0.72 -20.83
C LYS A 117 -10.14 -1.16 -20.12
N GLY A 118 -9.01 -0.93 -20.76
CA GLY A 118 -7.70 -1.07 -20.13
C GLY A 118 -6.65 -0.17 -20.76
N SER A 119 -5.46 -0.18 -20.19
CA SER A 119 -4.35 0.69 -20.54
C SER A 119 -3.05 -0.09 -20.77
N PRO A 120 -2.25 0.26 -21.79
CA PRO A 120 -2.60 1.15 -22.90
C PRO A 120 -3.75 0.61 -23.77
N ALA A 121 -4.46 1.47 -24.52
CA ALA A 121 -5.69 1.07 -25.20
C ALA A 121 -5.51 0.04 -26.33
N HIS A 122 -4.33 0.00 -26.96
CA HIS A 122 -4.02 -0.90 -28.07
C HIS A 122 -3.47 -2.26 -27.61
N ASP A 123 -2.98 -2.33 -26.37
CA ASP A 123 -2.45 -3.54 -25.73
C ASP A 123 -2.74 -3.45 -24.22
N PRO A 124 -3.99 -3.72 -23.79
CA PRO A 124 -4.39 -3.49 -22.41
C PRO A 124 -3.66 -4.41 -21.43
N GLN A 125 -2.89 -3.84 -20.51
CA GLN A 125 -2.18 -4.59 -19.46
C GLN A 125 -2.75 -4.27 -18.07
N LEU A 126 -3.23 -3.04 -17.86
CA LEU A 126 -3.95 -2.60 -16.66
C LEU A 126 -5.43 -2.45 -17.01
N TYR A 127 -6.29 -3.29 -16.45
CA TYR A 127 -7.71 -3.31 -16.76
C TYR A 127 -8.52 -2.49 -15.75
N GLU A 128 -9.42 -1.62 -16.23
CA GLU A 128 -10.44 -0.94 -15.41
C GLU A 128 -11.60 -1.91 -15.13
N LEU A 129 -11.26 -3.03 -14.49
CA LEU A 129 -12.12 -4.15 -14.14
C LEU A 129 -12.13 -4.33 -12.62
N TYR A 130 -13.30 -4.50 -12.01
CA TYR A 130 -13.46 -4.49 -10.55
C TYR A 130 -14.20 -5.71 -10.03
N TRP A 131 -15.13 -6.30 -10.78
CA TRP A 131 -16.07 -7.31 -10.31
C TRP A 131 -15.96 -8.64 -11.06
N SER A 132 -14.81 -8.96 -11.66
CA SER A 132 -14.65 -10.25 -12.34
C SER A 132 -14.79 -11.43 -11.38
N PRO A 133 -15.10 -12.65 -11.86
CA PRO A 133 -15.16 -13.85 -11.01
C PRO A 133 -13.91 -14.03 -10.14
N GLY A 134 -12.71 -13.90 -10.72
CA GLY A 134 -11.46 -14.00 -9.97
C GLY A 134 -11.30 -12.91 -8.90
N GLN A 135 -11.70 -11.66 -9.19
CA GLN A 135 -11.63 -10.56 -8.21
C GLN A 135 -12.62 -10.75 -7.05
N ILE A 136 -13.84 -11.20 -7.35
CA ILE A 136 -14.87 -11.45 -6.33
C ILE A 136 -14.47 -12.61 -5.43
N ARG A 137 -14.03 -13.73 -6.01
CA ARG A 137 -13.56 -14.88 -5.24
C ARG A 137 -12.36 -14.50 -4.36
N ALA A 138 -11.35 -13.82 -4.91
CA ALA A 138 -10.18 -13.42 -4.14
C ALA A 138 -10.56 -12.56 -2.92
N ARG A 139 -11.42 -11.55 -3.07
CA ARG A 139 -11.79 -10.65 -1.96
C ARG A 139 -12.68 -11.30 -0.91
N ALA A 140 -13.42 -12.34 -1.27
CA ALA A 140 -14.32 -13.04 -0.38
C ALA A 140 -13.68 -14.29 0.26
N ASP A 141 -12.63 -14.86 -0.35
CA ASP A 141 -12.03 -16.13 0.07
C ASP A 141 -11.56 -16.09 1.54
N SER A 142 -12.04 -17.04 2.33
CA SER A 142 -11.75 -17.15 3.77
C SER A 142 -10.24 -17.20 4.07
N ARG A 143 -9.44 -17.87 3.24
CA ARG A 143 -7.98 -17.98 3.45
C ARG A 143 -7.30 -16.63 3.24
N LEU A 144 -7.75 -15.85 2.26
CA LEU A 144 -7.20 -14.52 2.02
C LEU A 144 -7.63 -13.54 3.11
N LEU A 145 -8.89 -13.59 3.56
CA LEU A 145 -9.34 -12.79 4.70
C LEU A 145 -8.56 -13.12 5.98
N GLU A 146 -8.27 -14.39 6.23
CA GLU A 146 -7.43 -14.82 7.35
C GLU A 146 -5.97 -14.34 7.21
N ALA A 147 -5.37 -14.43 6.02
CA ALA A 147 -4.04 -13.90 5.77
C ALA A 147 -3.97 -12.37 5.95
N GLN A 148 -5.03 -11.65 5.58
CA GLN A 148 -5.17 -10.21 5.85
C GLN A 148 -5.27 -9.92 7.34
N ARG A 149 -6.09 -10.66 8.08
CA ARG A 149 -6.21 -10.55 9.54
C ARG A 149 -4.87 -10.78 10.23
N PHE A 150 -4.17 -11.84 9.84
CA PHE A 150 -2.82 -12.15 10.33
C PHE A 150 -1.85 -11.00 10.07
N ALA A 151 -1.79 -10.47 8.85
CA ALA A 151 -0.93 -9.35 8.51
C ALA A 151 -1.28 -8.08 9.30
N MET A 152 -2.58 -7.75 9.39
CA MET A 152 -3.09 -6.58 10.12
C MET A 152 -2.83 -6.66 11.62
N SER A 153 -2.66 -7.86 12.19
CA SER A 153 -2.23 -8.04 13.58
C SER A 153 -0.80 -7.55 13.88
N ALA A 154 0.00 -7.20 12.86
CA ALA A 154 1.30 -6.54 13.05
C ALA A 154 1.16 -5.05 13.43
N TRP A 155 -0.02 -4.47 13.27
CA TRP A 155 -0.36 -3.11 13.69
C TRP A 155 -0.87 -3.10 15.11
N HIS A 156 -0.71 -1.96 15.78
CA HIS A 156 -1.35 -1.71 17.08
C HIS A 156 -1.97 -0.31 17.12
N SER A 157 -2.63 0.01 18.23
CA SER A 157 -3.14 1.34 18.50
C SER A 157 -2.51 1.86 19.78
N SER A 158 -1.99 3.09 19.78
CA SER A 158 -1.57 3.77 21.01
C SER A 158 -2.73 4.38 21.79
N SER A 159 -3.92 4.46 21.18
CA SER A 159 -5.16 4.93 21.80
C SER A 159 -6.12 3.76 22.04
N GLU A 160 -6.54 3.56 23.29
CA GLU A 160 -7.55 2.54 23.64
C GLU A 160 -8.94 2.86 23.07
N ASP A 161 -9.19 4.13 22.72
CA ASP A 161 -10.46 4.63 22.18
C ASP A 161 -10.48 4.67 20.62
N ALA A 162 -9.45 4.12 19.98
CA ALA A 162 -9.38 4.11 18.52
C ALA A 162 -10.46 3.18 17.93
N LEU A 163 -11.44 3.76 17.21
CA LEU A 163 -12.48 3.03 16.49
C LEU A 163 -11.91 2.36 15.22
N ILE A 164 -11.10 1.33 15.44
CA ILE A 164 -10.46 0.50 14.42
C ILE A 164 -10.45 -0.96 14.84
N SER A 165 -10.67 -1.85 13.88
CA SER A 165 -10.54 -3.29 14.07
C SER A 165 -9.62 -3.90 13.02
N SER A 166 -8.54 -4.52 13.50
CA SER A 166 -7.65 -5.36 12.69
C SER A 166 -8.18 -6.80 12.50
N ASP A 167 -9.23 -7.18 13.22
CA ASP A 167 -9.81 -8.53 13.16
C ASP A 167 -10.90 -8.66 12.08
N HIS A 168 -11.34 -7.52 11.55
CA HIS A 168 -12.44 -7.41 10.60
C HIS A 168 -11.92 -6.80 9.28
N PRO A 169 -11.26 -7.58 8.41
CA PRO A 169 -10.85 -7.09 7.11
C PRO A 169 -12.06 -6.74 6.25
N VAL A 170 -11.98 -5.60 5.56
CA VAL A 170 -13.00 -5.14 4.61
C VAL A 170 -12.41 -4.98 3.22
N ALA A 171 -13.18 -5.35 2.20
CA ALA A 171 -12.73 -5.35 0.82
C ALA A 171 -12.65 -3.92 0.25
N TYR A 172 -11.57 -3.66 -0.48
CA TYR A 172 -11.44 -2.51 -1.38
C TYR A 172 -11.36 -3.02 -2.82
N ALA A 173 -12.28 -2.56 -3.65
CA ALA A 173 -12.35 -2.90 -5.05
C ALA A 173 -11.36 -2.08 -5.87
N ASP A 174 -10.33 -2.74 -6.34
CA ASP A 174 -9.29 -2.19 -7.22
C ASP A 174 -9.25 -2.97 -8.55
N ARG A 175 -8.38 -2.53 -9.44
CA ARG A 175 -8.14 -3.07 -10.78
C ARG A 175 -7.35 -4.38 -10.73
N LEU A 176 -7.03 -4.91 -11.92
CA LEU A 176 -6.08 -6.01 -12.08
C LEU A 176 -5.04 -5.66 -13.14
N ILE A 177 -3.89 -6.32 -13.05
CA ILE A 177 -2.87 -6.32 -14.09
C ILE A 177 -2.84 -7.70 -14.73
N MET A 178 -2.77 -7.72 -16.05
CA MET A 178 -2.45 -8.88 -16.88
C MET A 178 -1.30 -8.47 -17.78
N ARG A 179 -0.05 -8.74 -17.35
CA ARG A 179 1.16 -8.26 -18.03
C ARG A 179 1.74 -9.30 -18.98
N HIS A 180 1.89 -8.99 -20.26
CA HIS A 180 2.47 -9.88 -21.25
C HIS A 180 4.01 -9.98 -21.14
N PRO A 181 4.62 -11.16 -21.39
CA PRO A 181 6.08 -11.29 -21.44
C PRO A 181 6.72 -10.35 -22.47
N GLY A 182 7.83 -9.74 -22.10
CA GLY A 182 8.55 -8.76 -22.93
C GLY A 182 7.99 -7.35 -22.86
N ASP A 183 6.90 -7.10 -22.15
CA ASP A 183 6.32 -5.78 -22.01
C ASP A 183 7.24 -4.81 -21.25
N ASN A 184 7.46 -3.65 -21.84
CA ASN A 184 8.26 -2.54 -21.32
C ASN A 184 7.42 -1.26 -21.12
N THR A 185 6.09 -1.34 -21.22
CA THR A 185 5.22 -0.18 -21.06
C THR A 185 5.15 0.28 -19.60
N SER A 186 5.23 1.60 -19.38
CA SER A 186 4.90 2.18 -18.08
C SER A 186 3.38 2.31 -17.98
N LEU A 187 2.77 1.41 -17.21
CA LEU A 187 1.38 1.48 -16.78
C LEU A 187 1.24 2.59 -15.71
N GLY A 188 0.11 3.28 -15.65
CA GLY A 188 -0.07 4.44 -14.75
C GLY A 188 0.03 4.16 -13.23
N THR A 189 0.24 2.91 -12.82
CA THR A 189 0.56 2.46 -11.45
C THR A 189 2.02 2.00 -11.28
N THR A 190 2.76 1.91 -12.39
CA THR A 190 4.10 1.33 -12.53
C THR A 190 5.11 2.41 -12.93
N GLY A 191 5.18 3.46 -12.10
CA GLY A 191 6.05 4.63 -12.31
C GLY A 191 7.37 4.55 -11.52
N PRO A 192 8.14 5.65 -11.47
CA PRO A 192 9.36 5.75 -10.67
C PRO A 192 9.09 5.42 -9.19
N PRO A 193 10.14 5.20 -8.37
CA PRO A 193 9.96 4.97 -6.94
C PRO A 193 9.06 6.03 -6.30
N HIS A 194 8.02 5.58 -5.61
CA HIS A 194 6.98 6.44 -5.08
C HIS A 194 6.38 5.89 -3.78
N ILE A 195 5.61 6.73 -3.09
CA ILE A 195 4.78 6.34 -1.94
C ILE A 195 3.35 6.80 -2.20
N ALA A 196 2.39 5.90 -2.01
CA ALA A 196 0.98 6.21 -2.18
C ALA A 196 0.36 6.88 -0.93
N GLY A 197 -0.91 7.29 -1.03
CA GLY A 197 -1.66 7.84 0.10
C GLY A 197 -1.27 9.28 0.43
N GLY A 198 -1.17 10.14 -0.57
CA GLY A 198 -0.86 11.56 -0.39
C GLY A 198 0.61 11.89 -0.56
N SER A 199 0.87 13.18 -0.67
CA SER A 199 2.14 13.77 -1.06
C SER A 199 2.44 14.92 -0.10
N VAL A 200 2.06 16.14 -0.45
CA VAL A 200 2.25 17.32 0.42
C VAL A 200 1.49 17.23 1.75
N GLU A 201 0.42 16.44 1.81
CA GLU A 201 -0.41 16.20 2.99
C GLU A 201 0.42 15.72 4.20
N ARG A 202 1.59 15.12 3.95
CA ARG A 202 2.51 14.64 5.00
C ARG A 202 3.10 15.75 5.86
N TRP A 203 3.19 16.97 5.33
CA TRP A 203 3.67 18.15 6.05
C TRP A 203 2.54 19.07 6.52
N GLU A 204 1.33 18.90 5.97
CA GLU A 204 0.22 19.81 6.25
C GLU A 204 -0.52 19.46 7.53
N ARG A 205 -0.91 20.50 8.27
CA ARG A 205 -1.69 20.37 9.52
C ARG A 205 -3.04 19.70 9.29
N ASP A 206 -3.69 20.01 8.18
CA ASP A 206 -5.01 19.44 7.84
C ASP A 206 -4.89 18.07 7.14
N GLY A 207 -3.68 17.66 6.77
CA GLY A 207 -3.39 16.35 6.19
C GLY A 207 -3.06 15.32 7.26
N TYR A 208 -1.84 14.78 7.23
CA TYR A 208 -1.33 13.88 8.27
C TYR A 208 -1.07 14.58 9.61
N GLY A 209 -0.89 15.90 9.61
CA GLY A 209 -0.74 16.69 10.83
C GLY A 209 -1.97 16.63 11.74
N ARG A 210 -3.16 16.28 11.20
CA ARG A 210 -4.42 16.24 11.94
C ARG A 210 -4.45 15.14 12.99
N ALA A 211 -3.86 13.98 12.66
CA ALA A 211 -3.66 12.87 13.58
C ALA A 211 -2.27 12.88 14.24
N GLY A 212 -1.42 13.86 13.90
CA GLY A 212 -0.07 13.95 14.43
C GLY A 212 0.86 12.80 14.01
N THR A 213 0.57 12.14 12.87
CA THR A 213 1.21 10.89 12.42
C THR A 213 2.74 10.94 12.45
N TYR A 214 3.31 12.07 12.06
CA TYR A 214 4.76 12.26 11.94
C TYR A 214 5.36 13.19 12.98
N ASN A 215 4.62 13.50 14.06
CA ASN A 215 5.03 14.49 15.07
C ASN A 215 6.41 14.18 15.68
N LYS A 216 6.70 12.91 15.97
CA LYS A 216 7.99 12.49 16.54
C LYS A 216 9.18 12.84 15.63
N ILE A 217 9.00 12.71 14.32
CA ILE A 217 10.02 13.03 13.31
C ILE A 217 10.31 14.53 13.31
N PHE A 218 9.27 15.37 13.23
CA PHE A 218 9.41 16.83 13.27
C PHE A 218 9.87 17.38 14.63
N GLN A 219 9.87 16.55 15.67
CA GLN A 219 10.45 16.87 16.98
C GLN A 219 11.93 16.46 17.12
N GLY A 220 12.54 15.87 16.09
CA GLY A 220 13.92 15.39 16.14
C GLY A 220 14.09 14.04 16.88
N ARG A 221 13.01 13.26 16.96
CA ARG A 221 12.94 11.97 17.66
C ARG A 221 12.39 10.90 16.73
N TRP A 222 12.92 10.83 15.51
CA TRP A 222 12.44 9.88 14.49
C TRP A 222 12.60 8.43 14.95
N GLU A 223 13.52 8.15 15.87
CA GLU A 223 13.70 6.83 16.50
C GLU A 223 12.45 6.38 17.29
N GLU A 224 11.67 7.33 17.82
CA GLU A 224 10.40 7.08 18.50
C GLU A 224 9.19 7.08 17.54
N HIS A 225 9.38 7.35 16.25
CA HIS A 225 8.28 7.26 15.29
C HIS A 225 7.96 5.81 15.03
N ASP A 226 6.73 5.43 15.35
CA ASP A 226 6.22 4.11 15.05
C ASP A 226 5.31 4.14 13.80
N PRO A 227 5.73 3.53 12.68
CA PRO A 227 4.89 3.43 11.48
C PRO A 227 3.62 2.58 11.69
N TRP A 228 3.64 1.68 12.69
CA TRP A 228 2.64 0.63 12.94
C TRP A 228 1.54 1.04 13.94
N ASP A 229 1.56 2.29 14.42
CA ASP A 229 0.46 2.88 15.18
C ASP A 229 -0.68 3.30 14.24
N SER A 230 -1.74 2.50 14.25
CA SER A 230 -2.92 2.69 13.44
C SER A 230 -3.80 3.87 13.90
N SER A 231 -3.77 4.22 15.19
CA SER A 231 -4.56 5.36 15.72
C SER A 231 -4.11 6.69 15.12
N ALA A 232 -2.82 6.80 14.84
CA ALA A 232 -2.21 7.95 14.20
C ALA A 232 -2.60 8.10 12.71
N ARG A 233 -3.42 7.20 12.16
CA ARG A 233 -3.91 7.26 10.77
C ARG A 233 -5.41 7.53 10.66
N LEU A 234 -6.20 7.26 11.70
CA LEU A 234 -7.66 7.41 11.66
C LEU A 234 -8.14 8.84 11.39
N GLY A 235 -7.41 9.83 11.91
CA GLY A 235 -7.72 11.25 11.72
C GLY A 235 -6.99 11.91 10.55
N ALA A 236 -6.13 11.19 9.83
CA ALA A 236 -5.35 11.77 8.75
C ALA A 236 -6.21 11.99 7.50
N THR A 237 -6.03 13.13 6.84
CA THR A 237 -6.58 13.35 5.49
C THR A 237 -5.45 13.16 4.47
N THR A 238 -5.55 12.11 3.66
CA THR A 238 -4.49 11.71 2.73
C THR A 238 -4.64 12.31 1.34
N ASP A 239 -5.72 13.05 1.08
CA ASP A 239 -5.97 13.77 -0.16
C ASP A 239 -6.66 15.10 0.15
N LEU A 240 -5.89 16.20 0.15
CA LEU A 240 -6.41 17.56 0.33
C LEU A 240 -6.71 18.25 -1.00
N TYR A 241 -6.29 17.67 -2.12
CA TYR A 241 -6.26 18.34 -3.43
C TYR A 241 -7.08 17.64 -4.49
N ASN A 242 -7.87 16.62 -4.10
CA ASN A 242 -8.63 15.79 -5.02
C ASN A 242 -7.72 15.21 -6.11
N GLY A 243 -6.58 14.68 -5.68
CA GLY A 243 -5.56 14.11 -6.57
C GLY A 243 -6.13 12.94 -7.34
N ALA A 244 -5.79 12.85 -8.62
CA ALA A 244 -6.18 11.69 -9.42
C ALA A 244 -5.62 10.41 -8.78
N GLY A 245 -6.42 9.34 -8.74
CA GLY A 245 -6.06 8.06 -8.10
C GLY A 245 -5.80 8.13 -6.60
N SER A 246 -6.38 9.11 -5.90
CA SER A 246 -6.47 9.08 -4.45
C SER A 246 -7.27 7.88 -3.95
N CYS A 247 -7.02 7.48 -2.71
CA CYS A 247 -7.67 6.35 -2.07
C CYS A 247 -8.47 6.85 -0.87
N SER A 248 -9.75 6.51 -0.83
CA SER A 248 -10.70 6.90 0.21
C SER A 248 -10.70 5.95 1.42
N MET A 249 -10.01 4.80 1.34
CA MET A 249 -9.89 3.85 2.45
C MET A 249 -8.55 3.95 3.15
N PHE A 250 -8.55 3.81 4.47
CA PHE A 250 -7.33 3.47 5.20
C PHE A 250 -6.96 2.02 4.87
N ARG A 251 -5.83 1.85 4.19
CA ARG A 251 -5.20 0.56 3.90
C ARG A 251 -4.05 0.35 4.89
N MET A 252 -4.16 -0.64 5.77
CA MET A 252 -3.04 -1.07 6.61
C MET A 252 -1.94 -1.70 5.75
N PHE A 253 -2.34 -2.38 4.67
CA PHE A 253 -1.40 -2.80 3.65
C PHE A 253 -2.00 -2.52 2.28
N GLN A 254 -1.16 -2.03 1.38
CA GLN A 254 -1.36 -2.32 -0.04
C GLN A 254 -1.02 -3.80 -0.27
N GLY A 255 -1.50 -4.37 -1.37
CA GLY A 255 -1.20 -5.77 -1.65
C GLY A 255 -1.80 -6.26 -2.94
N TRP A 256 -1.29 -7.39 -3.40
CA TRP A 256 -1.85 -8.13 -4.51
C TRP A 256 -1.73 -9.64 -4.32
N LEU A 257 -2.70 -10.36 -4.87
CA LEU A 257 -2.70 -11.80 -4.98
C LEU A 257 -2.18 -12.19 -6.37
N SER A 258 -1.21 -13.10 -6.44
CA SER A 258 -0.74 -13.61 -7.72
C SER A 258 -1.64 -14.71 -8.25
N LEU A 259 -2.01 -14.66 -9.52
CA LEU A 259 -2.62 -15.80 -10.23
C LEU A 259 -1.65 -16.46 -11.21
N SER A 260 -0.41 -15.96 -11.28
CA SER A 260 0.65 -16.47 -12.16
C SER A 260 1.95 -16.70 -11.38
N THR A 261 2.86 -17.48 -11.96
CA THR A 261 4.25 -17.52 -11.52
C THR A 261 4.97 -16.25 -12.00
N ILE A 262 5.72 -15.61 -11.13
CA ILE A 262 6.51 -14.41 -11.42
C ILE A 262 7.96 -14.70 -11.01
N ALA A 263 8.86 -14.66 -11.99
CA ALA A 263 10.28 -14.86 -11.77
C ALA A 263 10.86 -13.73 -10.89
N PRO A 264 11.87 -14.02 -10.05
CA PRO A 264 12.58 -12.98 -9.32
C PRO A 264 13.20 -12.00 -10.32
N GLY A 265 13.11 -10.71 -10.03
CA GLY A 265 13.71 -9.70 -10.88
C GLY A 265 15.23 -9.70 -10.75
N GLY A 266 15.95 -10.25 -11.74
CA GLY A 266 17.41 -10.18 -11.82
C GLY A 266 17.85 -9.01 -12.71
N GLY A 267 18.74 -8.14 -12.21
CA GLY A 267 19.56 -7.22 -13.03
C GLY A 267 18.84 -6.31 -14.03
N GLY A 268 17.54 -6.04 -13.89
CA GLY A 268 16.80 -5.18 -14.83
C GLY A 268 15.31 -5.47 -15.04
N GLY A 269 14.72 -6.50 -14.40
CA GLY A 269 13.27 -6.67 -14.37
C GLY A 269 12.79 -8.10 -14.09
N GLY A 270 11.51 -8.28 -13.77
CA GLY A 270 10.85 -9.58 -13.67
C GLY A 270 9.78 -9.72 -12.58
N SER A 271 9.92 -9.02 -11.45
CA SER A 271 9.14 -9.16 -10.22
C SER A 271 7.83 -8.35 -10.19
N LEU A 272 7.58 -7.49 -11.17
CA LEU A 272 6.45 -6.54 -11.25
C LEU A 272 6.42 -5.45 -10.15
N LEU A 273 7.13 -5.65 -9.03
CA LEU A 273 7.29 -4.73 -7.92
C LEU A 273 8.73 -4.77 -7.40
N ALA A 274 9.34 -3.60 -7.27
CA ALA A 274 10.56 -3.37 -6.51
C ALA A 274 10.25 -2.46 -5.30
N CYS A 275 10.99 -2.61 -4.21
CA CYS A 275 10.74 -1.83 -2.99
C CYS A 275 12.03 -1.46 -2.25
N CYS A 276 11.97 -0.43 -1.40
CA CYS A 276 13.08 -0.03 -0.52
C CYS A 276 12.77 -0.44 0.94
N PRO A 277 13.20 -1.63 1.41
CA PRO A 277 12.74 -2.25 2.66
C PRO A 277 13.44 -1.72 3.93
N MET A 278 13.38 -0.40 4.11
CA MET A 278 13.85 0.34 5.31
C MET A 278 12.81 1.38 5.77
N LEU A 279 11.59 0.90 6.04
CA LEU A 279 10.37 1.68 6.24
C LEU A 279 10.53 2.94 7.10
N GLN A 280 10.96 2.79 8.36
CA GLN A 280 11.06 3.90 9.32
C GLN A 280 12.10 4.95 8.86
N LEU A 281 13.26 4.49 8.37
CA LEU A 281 14.36 5.37 7.95
C LEU A 281 13.97 6.18 6.71
N THR A 282 13.35 5.54 5.72
CA THR A 282 12.90 6.22 4.50
C THR A 282 11.80 7.25 4.81
N THR A 283 10.86 6.91 5.68
CA THR A 283 9.80 7.84 6.12
C THR A 283 10.39 9.07 6.81
N ALA A 284 11.30 8.86 7.77
CA ALA A 284 12.00 9.96 8.45
C ALA A 284 12.82 10.82 7.48
N TYR A 285 13.53 10.18 6.55
CA TYR A 285 14.39 10.87 5.61
C TYR A 285 13.60 11.73 4.63
N LEU A 286 12.53 11.17 4.05
CA LEU A 286 11.62 11.89 3.18
C LEU A 286 11.13 13.17 3.84
N LEU A 287 10.63 13.07 5.07
CA LEU A 287 10.02 14.19 5.78
C LEU A 287 11.03 15.26 6.20
N LEU A 288 12.25 14.86 6.56
CA LEU A 288 13.31 15.78 7.00
C LEU A 288 14.13 16.36 5.85
N ARG A 289 14.30 15.65 4.73
CA ARG A 289 15.13 16.06 3.58
C ARG A 289 14.85 17.49 3.08
N PRO A 290 13.59 17.98 3.00
CA PRO A 290 13.28 19.35 2.59
C PRO A 290 13.88 20.45 3.45
N PHE A 291 14.25 20.16 4.69
CA PHE A 291 14.76 21.14 5.64
C PHE A 291 16.27 21.39 5.50
N PHE A 292 16.99 20.54 4.76
CA PHE A 292 18.45 20.55 4.68
C PHE A 292 18.96 20.86 3.28
N SER A 293 20.15 21.44 3.21
CA SER A 293 20.90 21.64 1.98
C SER A 293 22.36 21.19 2.17
N PRO A 294 23.03 20.72 1.11
CA PRO A 294 24.44 20.44 1.19
C PRO A 294 25.24 21.72 1.45
N ARG A 295 26.36 21.62 2.17
CA ARG A 295 27.36 22.68 2.38
C ARG A 295 28.18 22.89 1.12
N ARG A 296 28.50 21.80 0.43
CA ARG A 296 29.30 21.74 -0.80
C ARG A 296 28.57 20.87 -1.81
N GLY A 297 28.46 21.38 -3.05
CA GLY A 297 27.86 20.64 -4.16
C GLY A 297 28.71 19.43 -4.61
N PRO A 298 28.17 18.56 -5.47
CA PRO A 298 28.89 17.39 -5.99
C PRO A 298 30.22 17.73 -6.65
N ASP A 299 30.26 18.82 -7.43
CA ASP A 299 31.45 19.30 -8.16
C ASP A 299 32.65 19.63 -7.26
N HIS A 300 32.41 19.94 -5.99
CA HIS A 300 33.49 20.16 -5.02
C HIS A 300 34.30 18.87 -4.77
N PHE A 301 33.72 17.71 -5.02
CA PHE A 301 34.35 16.42 -4.73
C PHE A 301 34.92 15.74 -5.98
N SER A 302 34.93 16.42 -7.14
CA SER A 302 35.51 15.88 -8.38
C SER A 302 36.99 15.53 -8.23
N THR A 303 37.41 14.42 -8.86
CA THR A 303 38.82 13.99 -8.95
C THR A 303 39.27 13.94 -10.41
N PRO A 304 40.58 13.93 -10.71
CA PRO A 304 41.07 13.77 -12.08
C PRO A 304 40.51 12.51 -12.77
N ASP A 305 40.35 11.42 -12.02
CA ASP A 305 39.82 10.14 -12.51
C ASP A 305 38.27 10.10 -12.55
N ASN A 306 37.59 11.05 -11.89
CA ASN A 306 36.14 11.19 -11.88
C ASN A 306 35.74 12.68 -11.89
N PRO A 307 35.83 13.35 -13.05
CA PRO A 307 35.67 14.80 -13.15
C PRO A 307 34.22 15.26 -12.92
N ASN A 308 33.25 14.36 -13.05
CA ASN A 308 31.83 14.62 -12.82
C ASN A 308 31.23 13.53 -11.91
N PRO A 309 31.53 13.56 -10.59
CA PRO A 309 31.12 12.53 -9.68
C PRO A 309 29.60 12.56 -9.52
N SER A 310 28.92 11.56 -10.07
CA SER A 310 27.51 11.36 -9.80
C SER A 310 27.33 11.01 -8.31
N PRO A 311 26.66 11.84 -7.49
CA PRO A 311 26.40 11.52 -6.09
C PRO A 311 25.45 10.33 -5.94
N TYR A 312 24.88 9.87 -7.06
CA TYR A 312 23.96 8.74 -7.16
C TYR A 312 24.68 7.41 -7.44
N ASN A 313 25.96 7.46 -7.85
CA ASN A 313 26.73 6.29 -8.24
C ASN A 313 27.75 5.93 -7.15
N LEU A 314 27.26 5.47 -6.01
CA LEU A 314 28.09 4.78 -5.03
C LEU A 314 28.37 3.38 -5.57
N ASN A 315 29.50 3.22 -6.27
CA ASN A 315 30.17 1.92 -6.31
C ASN A 315 30.36 1.46 -4.84
N ASN A 316 30.40 0.15 -4.57
CA ASN A 316 30.46 -0.42 -3.21
C ASN A 316 31.61 0.11 -2.29
N ASP A 317 32.46 1.00 -2.78
CA ASP A 317 33.40 1.78 -2.00
C ASP A 317 32.69 2.88 -1.18
N THR A 318 32.62 2.66 0.13
CA THR A 318 32.04 3.59 1.11
C THR A 318 33.09 4.42 1.86
N SER A 319 34.35 4.35 1.43
CA SER A 319 35.44 5.12 2.03
C SER A 319 35.22 6.62 1.89
N SER A 320 35.71 7.40 2.85
CA SER A 320 35.64 8.87 2.79
C SER A 320 36.44 9.48 1.63
N SER A 321 37.31 8.69 0.99
CA SER A 321 38.02 9.05 -0.24
C SER A 321 37.14 8.97 -1.49
N ASN A 322 36.01 8.25 -1.45
CA ASN A 322 35.05 8.24 -2.56
C ASN A 322 34.28 9.58 -2.60
N PRO A 323 34.33 10.34 -3.72
CA PRO A 323 33.61 11.59 -3.90
C PRO A 323 32.12 11.55 -3.53
N ALA A 324 31.41 10.48 -3.94
CA ALA A 324 29.99 10.32 -3.66
C ALA A 324 29.74 10.08 -2.16
N ALA A 325 30.60 9.30 -1.50
CA ALA A 325 30.50 9.04 -0.06
C ALA A 325 30.80 10.29 0.78
N ALA A 326 31.74 11.14 0.32
CA ALA A 326 32.06 12.42 0.94
C ALA A 326 30.92 13.44 0.80
N PHE A 327 30.30 13.53 -0.40
CA PHE A 327 29.12 14.38 -0.62
C PHE A 327 27.94 13.99 0.29
N LEU A 328 27.69 12.69 0.46
CA LEU A 328 26.63 12.14 1.32
C LEU A 328 27.02 12.01 2.79
N HIS A 329 28.20 12.51 3.18
CA HIS A 329 28.61 12.51 4.58
C HIS A 329 27.77 13.50 5.40
N GLU A 330 27.36 13.14 6.61
CA GLU A 330 26.49 13.98 7.44
C GLU A 330 27.06 15.39 7.70
N ASN A 331 28.39 15.51 7.78
CA ASN A 331 29.10 16.78 7.95
C ASN A 331 28.96 17.74 6.75
N ASN A 332 28.49 17.25 5.60
CA ASN A 332 28.22 18.07 4.42
C ASN A 332 26.79 18.64 4.41
N TRP A 333 25.99 18.50 5.47
CA TRP A 333 24.59 18.95 5.47
C TRP A 333 24.31 19.99 6.55
N ASN A 334 23.56 21.03 6.20
CA ASN A 334 23.09 22.06 7.14
C ASN A 334 21.58 22.17 7.11
N LEU A 335 20.99 22.34 8.31
CA LEU A 335 19.61 22.80 8.43
C LEU A 335 19.52 24.21 7.82
N ARG A 336 18.52 24.43 6.95
CA ARG A 336 18.30 25.74 6.33
C ARG A 336 17.71 26.68 7.38
N VAL A 337 18.40 27.77 7.67
CA VAL A 337 17.89 28.81 8.59
C VAL A 337 16.63 29.47 8.01
N VAL A 338 16.66 29.78 6.71
CA VAL A 338 15.50 30.31 5.98
C VAL A 338 14.89 29.19 5.13
N GLN A 339 13.71 28.73 5.55
CA GLN A 339 12.96 27.69 4.83
C GLN A 339 12.45 28.20 3.48
N ASN A 340 12.56 27.37 2.44
CA ASN A 340 11.95 27.56 1.12
C ASN A 340 10.73 26.65 0.99
N SER A 341 9.97 26.79 -0.09
CA SER A 341 8.74 26.04 -0.34
C SER A 341 8.93 24.66 -1.00
N VAL A 342 10.18 24.25 -1.25
CA VAL A 342 10.49 22.95 -1.86
C VAL A 342 10.25 21.80 -0.88
N LEU A 343 9.57 20.74 -1.34
CA LEU A 343 9.30 19.50 -0.60
C LEU A 343 9.85 18.22 -1.27
N HIS A 344 10.73 18.35 -2.27
CA HIS A 344 11.45 17.22 -2.92
C HIS A 344 10.54 16.06 -3.38
N GLY A 345 9.90 16.22 -4.55
CA GLY A 345 9.05 15.18 -5.15
C GLY A 345 7.61 15.17 -4.62
N ALA A 346 7.30 16.03 -3.64
CA ALA A 346 5.94 16.25 -3.18
C ALA A 346 5.30 17.42 -3.95
N ILE A 347 4.14 17.15 -4.58
CA ILE A 347 3.35 18.16 -5.32
C ILE A 347 1.86 17.96 -5.01
N PRO A 348 1.11 19.06 -4.74
CA PRO A 348 -0.33 18.97 -4.50
C PRO A 348 -1.08 18.26 -5.63
N GLY A 349 -1.87 17.23 -5.29
CA GLY A 349 -2.68 16.45 -6.24
C GLY A 349 -1.92 15.37 -7.02
N TYR A 350 -0.62 15.19 -6.76
CA TYR A 350 0.22 14.15 -7.37
C TYR A 350 0.70 13.15 -6.32
N ILE A 351 1.19 12.00 -6.77
CA ILE A 351 1.81 11.01 -5.89
C ILE A 351 3.16 11.51 -5.37
N GLN A 352 3.61 11.04 -4.20
CA GLN A 352 4.95 11.34 -3.71
C GLN A 352 5.99 10.57 -4.54
N GLU A 353 6.83 11.27 -5.29
CA GLU A 353 7.91 10.67 -6.06
C GLU A 353 9.25 10.73 -5.34
N LEU A 354 10.08 9.72 -5.57
CA LEU A 354 11.43 9.62 -5.07
C LEU A 354 12.39 9.27 -6.21
N THR A 355 13.41 10.10 -6.37
CA THR A 355 14.50 9.88 -7.33
C THR A 355 15.83 9.87 -6.61
N ALA A 356 16.86 9.29 -7.24
CA ALA A 356 18.22 9.38 -6.72
C ALA A 356 18.65 10.86 -6.59
N ALA A 357 18.20 11.72 -7.51
CA ALA A 357 18.45 13.16 -7.50
C ALA A 357 17.94 13.87 -6.25
N LEU A 358 16.67 13.65 -5.92
CA LEU A 358 16.03 14.31 -4.78
C LEU A 358 16.41 13.65 -3.45
N HIS A 359 16.67 12.34 -3.48
CA HIS A 359 16.83 11.49 -2.30
C HIS A 359 18.10 10.62 -2.34
N PRO A 360 19.31 11.22 -2.48
CA PRO A 360 20.51 10.44 -2.78
C PRO A 360 20.95 9.49 -1.67
N HIS A 361 20.69 9.81 -0.38
CA HIS A 361 21.03 8.93 0.74
C HIS A 361 20.21 7.64 0.77
N LEU A 362 19.05 7.58 0.09
CA LEU A 362 18.30 6.33 -0.04
C LEU A 362 19.01 5.33 -0.96
N ARG A 363 19.90 5.80 -1.85
CA ARG A 363 20.65 4.96 -2.80
C ARG A 363 19.74 4.01 -3.58
N LEU A 364 18.61 4.55 -4.06
CA LEU A 364 17.55 3.80 -4.74
C LEU A 364 18.06 2.81 -5.80
N PRO A 365 19.10 3.11 -6.63
CA PRO A 365 19.64 2.13 -7.58
C PRO A 365 20.14 0.81 -6.96
N THR A 366 20.52 0.82 -5.67
CA THR A 366 21.06 -0.34 -4.94
C THR A 366 20.15 -0.84 -3.82
N THR A 367 19.18 -0.04 -3.38
CA THR A 367 18.28 -0.38 -2.26
C THR A 367 16.86 -0.70 -2.70
N MET A 368 16.51 -0.41 -3.95
CA MET A 368 15.30 -0.94 -4.56
C MET A 368 15.52 -2.39 -4.93
N VAL A 369 14.98 -3.31 -4.14
CA VAL A 369 15.09 -4.76 -4.35
C VAL A 369 13.80 -5.32 -4.92
N SER A 370 13.92 -6.24 -5.87
CA SER A 370 12.83 -7.04 -6.41
C SER A 370 12.27 -7.99 -5.36
N LEU A 371 11.00 -8.38 -5.48
CA LEU A 371 10.47 -9.47 -4.67
C LEU A 371 11.19 -10.80 -5.01
N PRO A 372 11.23 -11.75 -4.07
CA PRO A 372 11.64 -13.12 -4.40
C PRO A 372 10.70 -13.74 -5.43
N HIS A 373 11.05 -14.92 -5.96
CA HIS A 373 10.18 -15.70 -6.84
C HIS A 373 8.76 -15.81 -6.25
N ILE A 374 7.70 -15.58 -7.03
CA ILE A 374 6.30 -15.63 -6.59
C ILE A 374 5.54 -16.70 -7.36
N ASN A 375 4.69 -17.47 -6.68
CA ASN A 375 3.84 -18.51 -7.28
C ASN A 375 2.37 -18.08 -7.34
N PRO A 376 1.54 -18.73 -8.19
CA PRO A 376 0.09 -18.59 -8.12
C PRO A 376 -0.40 -18.89 -6.70
N GLY A 377 -1.22 -17.99 -6.17
CA GLY A 377 -1.81 -18.07 -4.84
C GLY A 377 -0.97 -17.50 -3.71
N ASP A 378 0.24 -17.00 -3.99
CA ASP A 378 1.01 -16.20 -3.04
C ASP A 378 0.40 -14.79 -2.92
N TYR A 379 0.38 -14.25 -1.69
CA TYR A 379 -0.12 -12.93 -1.37
C TYR A 379 1.03 -12.01 -0.94
N VAL A 380 1.19 -10.88 -1.63
CA VAL A 380 2.22 -9.90 -1.35
C VAL A 380 1.58 -8.68 -0.72
N ILE A 381 2.16 -8.21 0.38
CA ILE A 381 1.69 -7.05 1.14
C ILE A 381 2.82 -6.07 1.40
N TRP A 382 2.49 -4.78 1.41
CA TRP A 382 3.41 -3.74 1.86
C TRP A 382 2.70 -2.60 2.56
N HIS A 383 3.41 -2.02 3.52
CA HIS A 383 2.96 -0.92 4.36
C HIS A 383 2.71 0.35 3.49
N PRO A 384 1.69 1.17 3.80
CA PRO A 384 1.32 2.34 2.99
C PRO A 384 2.43 3.37 2.80
N ASP A 385 3.35 3.48 3.76
CA ASP A 385 4.49 4.42 3.68
C ASP A 385 5.76 3.80 3.03
N LEU A 386 5.70 2.55 2.55
CA LEU A 386 6.85 1.93 1.87
C LEU A 386 7.08 2.55 0.49
N VAL A 387 8.35 2.79 0.14
CA VAL A 387 8.72 3.17 -1.22
C VAL A 387 8.67 1.96 -2.13
N THR A 388 7.88 2.07 -3.19
CA THR A 388 7.71 1.05 -4.21
C THR A 388 7.92 1.62 -5.61
N ALA A 389 8.40 0.80 -6.52
CA ALA A 389 8.41 1.05 -7.95
C ALA A 389 7.96 -0.20 -8.67
N ALA A 390 7.58 -0.09 -9.92
CA ALA A 390 7.45 -1.26 -10.77
C ALA A 390 8.76 -1.55 -11.49
N ASP A 391 8.95 -2.82 -11.84
CA ASP A 391 10.07 -3.19 -12.69
C ASP A 391 9.91 -2.64 -14.11
N PRO A 392 10.98 -2.07 -14.69
CA PRO A 392 10.94 -1.44 -16.01
C PRO A 392 10.65 -2.45 -17.14
N ILE A 393 10.94 -3.74 -16.93
CA ILE A 393 10.75 -4.80 -17.93
C ILE A 393 10.09 -6.01 -17.27
N HIS A 394 9.06 -6.59 -17.90
CA HIS A 394 8.52 -7.89 -17.52
C HIS A 394 9.13 -8.99 -18.39
N LEU A 395 10.06 -9.76 -17.83
CA LEU A 395 10.78 -10.80 -18.58
C LEU A 395 9.96 -12.08 -18.84
N GLY A 396 8.78 -12.23 -18.25
CA GLY A 396 7.95 -13.45 -18.33
C GLY A 396 8.41 -14.56 -17.37
N LEU A 397 7.94 -15.80 -17.60
CA LEU A 397 8.40 -17.00 -16.88
C LEU A 397 9.89 -17.23 -17.14
N SER A 398 10.66 -17.59 -16.11
CA SER A 398 12.03 -18.10 -16.32
C SER A 398 11.96 -19.31 -17.26
N PRO A 399 12.85 -19.42 -18.27
CA PRO A 399 12.89 -20.63 -19.08
C PRO A 399 13.23 -21.81 -18.17
N GLY A 400 12.33 -22.80 -18.11
CA GLY A 400 12.66 -24.11 -17.57
C GLY A 400 13.86 -24.73 -18.30
N PRO A 401 14.36 -25.91 -17.86
CA PRO A 401 15.50 -26.55 -18.50
C PRO A 401 15.28 -26.64 -20.01
N GLN A 402 16.12 -25.95 -20.77
CA GLN A 402 16.02 -25.91 -22.22
C GLN A 402 16.33 -27.30 -22.77
N THR A 403 15.30 -28.12 -23.02
CA THR A 403 15.43 -29.15 -24.05
C THR A 403 15.51 -28.42 -25.38
N GLN A 404 16.72 -28.36 -25.94
CA GLN A 404 17.02 -27.78 -27.25
C GLN A 404 16.12 -28.43 -28.31
N THR A 405 15.00 -27.79 -28.65
CA THR A 405 14.20 -27.95 -29.90
C THR A 405 12.78 -27.36 -29.71
N GLN A 406 12.66 -26.07 -29.38
CA GLN A 406 11.39 -25.36 -29.63
C GLN A 406 11.68 -23.98 -30.24
N THR A 407 11.30 -23.84 -31.50
CA THR A 407 11.18 -22.57 -32.21
C THR A 407 10.30 -21.63 -31.39
N ARG A 408 10.77 -20.39 -31.12
CA ARG A 408 9.97 -19.35 -30.43
C ARG A 408 8.68 -19.10 -31.21
N THR A 409 7.58 -19.67 -30.74
CA THR A 409 6.24 -19.23 -31.08
C THR A 409 5.98 -17.86 -30.44
N GLN A 410 5.14 -17.03 -31.08
CA GLN A 410 4.67 -15.75 -30.53
C GLN A 410 4.13 -15.96 -29.10
N PRO A 411 4.43 -15.07 -28.14
CA PRO A 411 3.89 -15.17 -26.78
C PRO A 411 2.37 -15.21 -26.84
N GLN A 412 1.78 -16.16 -26.13
CA GLN A 412 0.34 -16.38 -26.16
C GLN A 412 -0.34 -15.64 -24.99
N PRO A 413 -1.64 -15.30 -25.09
CA PRO A 413 -2.37 -14.64 -23.99
C PRO A 413 -2.31 -15.40 -22.66
N HIS A 414 -2.14 -16.74 -22.68
CA HIS A 414 -1.99 -17.56 -21.48
C HIS A 414 -0.64 -17.36 -20.75
N ASP A 415 0.37 -16.80 -21.42
CA ASP A 415 1.69 -16.51 -20.84
C ASP A 415 1.71 -15.23 -19.99
N ALA A 416 0.60 -14.49 -19.95
CA ALA A 416 0.50 -13.26 -19.18
C ALA A 416 0.58 -13.51 -17.66
N SER A 417 1.28 -12.62 -16.95
CA SER A 417 1.29 -12.57 -15.50
C SER A 417 0.06 -11.82 -15.00
N VAL A 418 -0.83 -12.51 -14.26
CA VAL A 418 -2.07 -11.91 -13.76
C VAL A 418 -1.94 -11.65 -12.26
N LEU A 419 -2.16 -10.40 -11.87
CA LEU A 419 -2.15 -9.91 -10.50
C LEU A 419 -3.49 -9.25 -10.17
N LEU A 420 -4.08 -9.61 -9.04
CA LEU A 420 -5.26 -8.95 -8.51
C LEU A 420 -4.84 -7.99 -7.39
N TYR A 421 -5.12 -6.69 -7.53
CA TYR A 421 -4.92 -5.75 -6.43
C TYR A 421 -5.98 -6.00 -5.35
N VAL A 422 -5.52 -6.40 -4.17
CA VAL A 422 -6.33 -6.76 -3.01
C VAL A 422 -5.61 -6.27 -1.75
N PRO A 423 -5.78 -5.00 -1.36
CA PRO A 423 -5.16 -4.46 -0.13
C PRO A 423 -5.82 -5.04 1.13
N ALA A 424 -5.11 -4.99 2.26
CA ALA A 424 -5.66 -5.34 3.56
C ALA A 424 -6.14 -4.07 4.26
N CYS A 425 -7.46 -3.93 4.43
CA CYS A 425 -8.09 -2.75 5.01
C CYS A 425 -8.80 -3.12 6.32
N PRO A 426 -8.50 -2.43 7.44
CA PRO A 426 -9.23 -2.61 8.70
C PRO A 426 -10.65 -2.08 8.60
N LEU A 427 -11.53 -2.61 9.44
CA LEU A 427 -12.81 -1.94 9.69
C LEU A 427 -12.54 -0.65 10.47
N THR A 428 -13.09 0.46 9.97
CA THR A 428 -13.16 1.78 10.62
C THR A 428 -14.49 2.42 10.20
N ALA A 429 -14.92 3.47 10.89
CA ALA A 429 -16.11 4.22 10.47
C ALA A 429 -15.96 4.78 9.04
N THR A 430 -14.78 5.32 8.70
CA THR A 430 -14.48 5.83 7.34
C THR A 430 -14.47 4.73 6.29
N ASN A 431 -13.88 3.57 6.61
CA ASN A 431 -13.87 2.43 5.69
C ASN A 431 -15.28 1.84 5.51
N ALA A 432 -16.13 1.84 6.55
CA ALA A 432 -17.53 1.45 6.43
C ALA A 432 -18.33 2.41 5.52
N LEU A 433 -18.08 3.72 5.59
CA LEU A 433 -18.68 4.71 4.68
C LEU A 433 -18.27 4.48 3.22
N TYR A 434 -17.01 4.10 2.98
CA TYR A 434 -16.57 3.70 1.64
C TYR A 434 -17.26 2.40 1.20
N LEU A 435 -17.30 1.40 2.08
CA LEU A 435 -17.88 0.09 1.79
C LEU A 435 -19.38 0.18 1.43
N ALA A 436 -20.13 1.10 2.04
CA ALA A 436 -21.52 1.39 1.66
C ALA A 436 -21.65 1.85 0.18
N ARG A 437 -20.74 2.73 -0.27
CA ARG A 437 -20.67 3.19 -1.67
C ARG A 437 -20.22 2.05 -2.59
N GLN A 438 -19.21 1.30 -2.18
CA GLN A 438 -18.71 0.15 -2.92
C GLN A 438 -19.78 -0.92 -3.14
N ARG A 439 -20.57 -1.23 -2.11
CA ARG A 439 -21.69 -2.18 -2.22
C ARG A 439 -22.68 -1.75 -3.30
N ARG A 440 -23.05 -0.47 -3.33
CA ARG A 440 -23.93 0.07 -4.38
C ARG A 440 -23.29 -0.09 -5.77
N ALA A 441 -22.01 0.24 -5.90
CA ALA A 441 -21.29 0.08 -7.16
C ALA A 441 -21.27 -1.39 -7.61
N PHE A 442 -20.95 -2.32 -6.70
CA PHE A 442 -21.00 -3.76 -6.95
C PHE A 442 -22.38 -4.22 -7.40
N LEU A 443 -23.46 -3.90 -6.68
CA LEU A 443 -24.81 -4.34 -7.05
C LEU A 443 -25.22 -3.83 -8.44
N LEU A 444 -24.85 -2.59 -8.79
CA LEU A 444 -25.19 -1.96 -10.06
C LEU A 444 -24.19 -2.24 -11.20
N GLY A 445 -23.07 -2.90 -10.91
CA GLY A 445 -21.98 -3.11 -11.86
C GLY A 445 -21.29 -1.81 -12.29
N LEU A 446 -21.27 -0.78 -11.44
CA LEU A 446 -20.56 0.49 -11.71
C LEU A 446 -19.07 0.35 -11.37
N PRO A 447 -18.18 1.25 -11.85
CA PRO A 447 -16.80 1.29 -11.36
C PRO A 447 -16.74 1.40 -9.84
N ALA A 448 -15.66 0.91 -9.23
CA ALA A 448 -15.44 1.14 -7.81
C ALA A 448 -15.37 2.65 -7.50
N PRO A 449 -15.82 3.11 -6.31
CA PRO A 449 -16.05 4.53 -6.05
C PRO A 449 -14.85 5.46 -6.33
N ASP A 450 -13.62 5.05 -6.00
CA ASP A 450 -12.42 5.87 -6.24
C ASP A 450 -12.02 5.96 -7.73
N PHE A 451 -12.63 5.14 -8.60
CA PHE A 451 -12.36 5.09 -10.03
C PHE A 451 -13.53 5.61 -10.88
N GLU A 452 -14.60 6.13 -10.25
CA GLU A 452 -15.68 6.82 -10.97
C GLU A 452 -15.15 8.13 -11.57
N ALA A 453 -15.58 8.48 -12.80
CA ALA A 453 -15.08 9.67 -13.49
C ALA A 453 -15.35 11.00 -12.77
N ASN A 454 -16.29 11.01 -11.82
CA ASN A 454 -16.62 12.19 -11.04
C ASN A 454 -15.56 12.48 -9.97
N ASN A 455 -14.73 11.51 -9.57
CA ASN A 455 -13.56 11.78 -8.71
C ASN A 455 -12.36 12.39 -9.48
N SER A 456 -12.41 12.42 -10.82
CA SER A 456 -11.48 13.19 -11.66
C SER A 456 -11.92 14.65 -11.87
N SER A 457 -13.07 15.04 -11.32
CA SER A 457 -13.63 16.38 -11.52
C SER A 457 -13.02 17.40 -10.57
N TYR A 458 -11.88 17.99 -10.93
CA TYR A 458 -11.57 19.42 -10.69
C TYR A 458 -10.26 19.93 -11.36
N ILE A 459 -9.66 19.20 -12.31
CA ILE A 459 -8.61 19.81 -13.17
C ILE A 459 -9.28 20.69 -14.25
N ARG A 460 -9.73 21.89 -13.85
CA ARG A 460 -9.83 23.04 -14.78
C ARG A 460 -8.43 23.61 -14.95
N GLY A 461 -7.66 23.08 -15.91
CA GLY A 461 -6.39 23.72 -16.29
C GLY A 461 -5.44 22.86 -17.12
N GLY A 462 -5.48 21.54 -16.99
CA GLY A 462 -4.68 20.63 -17.79
C GLY A 462 -5.36 20.31 -19.11
N ARG A 463 -4.93 20.94 -20.21
CA ARG A 463 -5.25 20.46 -21.57
C ARG A 463 -4.59 19.09 -21.77
N GLY A 464 -5.34 18.01 -21.60
CA GLY A 464 -4.90 16.67 -22.03
C GLY A 464 -5.51 15.51 -21.23
N GLY A 465 -6.66 15.00 -21.65
CA GLY A 465 -7.16 13.71 -21.15
C GLY A 465 -8.66 13.46 -21.25
N GLY A 466 -9.29 13.71 -22.40
CA GLY A 466 -10.66 13.29 -22.69
C GLY A 466 -10.80 11.76 -22.81
N GLY A 467 -10.71 11.04 -21.69
CA GLY A 467 -11.06 9.62 -21.62
C GLY A 467 -12.42 9.47 -20.95
N PHE A 468 -13.42 8.96 -21.66
CA PHE A 468 -14.72 8.61 -21.10
C PHE A 468 -14.53 7.73 -19.83
N ALA A 469 -15.31 8.03 -18.80
CA ALA A 469 -15.48 7.21 -17.60
C ALA A 469 -15.60 5.73 -17.96
N SER A 470 -14.96 4.82 -17.22
CA SER A 470 -15.38 3.42 -17.31
C SER A 470 -16.88 3.34 -17.01
N LYS A 471 -17.62 2.58 -17.81
CA LYS A 471 -19.04 2.30 -17.54
C LYS A 471 -19.21 1.21 -16.47
N GLY A 472 -18.09 0.74 -15.90
CA GLY A 472 -18.06 -0.45 -15.05
C GLY A 472 -18.40 -1.69 -15.84
N GLU A 473 -18.89 -2.70 -15.14
CA GLU A 473 -19.22 -4.02 -15.66
C GLU A 473 -20.74 -4.24 -15.77
N LYS A 474 -21.54 -3.18 -15.70
CA LYS A 474 -23.03 -3.23 -15.69
C LYS A 474 -23.60 -4.06 -16.83
N HIS A 475 -22.95 -4.04 -17.99
CA HIS A 475 -23.37 -4.74 -19.21
C HIS A 475 -22.53 -5.97 -19.53
N HIS A 476 -21.62 -6.37 -18.63
CA HIS A 476 -20.80 -7.54 -18.87
C HIS A 476 -21.61 -8.84 -18.68
N ALA A 477 -21.42 -9.78 -19.60
CA ALA A 477 -21.94 -11.13 -19.46
C ALA A 477 -21.14 -11.90 -18.40
N GLY A 478 -21.82 -12.71 -17.60
CA GLY A 478 -21.19 -13.55 -16.56
C GLY A 478 -20.68 -12.78 -15.33
N ARG A 479 -21.16 -11.54 -15.10
CA ARG A 479 -20.77 -10.77 -13.92
C ARG A 479 -21.30 -11.43 -12.64
N PRO A 480 -20.44 -11.70 -11.64
CA PRO A 480 -20.84 -12.23 -10.34
C PRO A 480 -21.86 -11.34 -9.61
N GLY A 481 -22.74 -12.00 -8.86
CA GLY A 481 -23.71 -11.41 -7.94
C GLY A 481 -23.41 -11.74 -6.48
N VAL A 482 -24.39 -11.47 -5.61
CA VAL A 482 -24.26 -11.69 -4.15
C VAL A 482 -24.06 -13.16 -3.81
N GLN A 483 -24.70 -14.08 -4.56
CA GLN A 483 -24.54 -15.51 -4.35
C GLN A 483 -23.09 -15.95 -4.56
N ASP A 484 -22.41 -15.45 -5.59
CA ASP A 484 -21.00 -15.78 -5.85
C ASP A 484 -20.06 -15.32 -4.73
N VAL A 485 -20.38 -14.20 -4.06
CA VAL A 485 -19.66 -13.74 -2.86
C VAL A 485 -19.87 -14.73 -1.71
N CYS A 486 -21.12 -15.15 -1.50
CA CYS A 486 -21.47 -16.13 -0.46
C CYS A 486 -20.81 -17.50 -0.75
N ASP A 487 -20.77 -17.95 -2.00
CA ASP A 487 -20.17 -19.23 -2.38
C ASP A 487 -18.65 -19.21 -2.21
N ALA A 488 -18.01 -18.04 -2.39
CA ALA A 488 -16.57 -17.89 -2.23
C ALA A 488 -16.11 -17.80 -0.76
N GLY A 489 -16.90 -17.16 0.11
CA GLY A 489 -16.46 -16.77 1.44
C GLY A 489 -17.46 -16.93 2.57
N GLY A 490 -18.67 -17.41 2.28
CA GLY A 490 -19.77 -17.46 3.24
C GLY A 490 -20.09 -16.10 3.84
N GLU A 491 -20.42 -16.11 5.13
CA GLU A 491 -20.79 -14.91 5.89
C GLU A 491 -19.63 -13.91 6.02
N GLU A 492 -18.40 -14.38 6.24
CA GLU A 492 -17.22 -13.49 6.32
C GLU A 492 -16.96 -12.78 4.98
N GLY A 493 -17.09 -13.50 3.86
CA GLY A 493 -17.00 -12.91 2.52
C GLY A 493 -18.07 -11.85 2.27
N LEU A 494 -19.32 -12.13 2.68
CA LEU A 494 -20.41 -11.16 2.58
C LEU A 494 -20.15 -9.91 3.43
N ARG A 495 -19.65 -10.05 4.67
CA ARG A 495 -19.31 -8.92 5.54
C ARG A 495 -18.15 -8.09 5.02
N SER A 496 -17.08 -8.74 4.57
CA SER A 496 -15.94 -8.05 3.94
C SER A 496 -16.37 -7.17 2.77
N MET A 497 -17.35 -7.63 1.98
CA MET A 497 -17.93 -6.89 0.85
C MET A 497 -19.08 -5.93 1.24
N GLY A 498 -19.42 -5.82 2.52
CA GLY A 498 -20.48 -4.95 3.04
C GLY A 498 -21.91 -5.44 2.77
N LEU A 499 -22.08 -6.69 2.37
CA LEU A 499 -23.34 -7.32 1.98
C LEU A 499 -24.10 -7.95 3.15
N SER A 500 -23.44 -8.17 4.28
CA SER A 500 -24.06 -8.61 5.54
C SER A 500 -23.57 -7.75 6.73
N PRO A 501 -24.41 -7.50 7.76
CA PRO A 501 -23.97 -6.81 8.98
C PRO A 501 -23.03 -7.69 9.81
N TRP A 502 -22.32 -7.05 10.74
CA TRP A 502 -21.62 -7.74 11.82
C TRP A 502 -22.58 -7.99 12.98
N ASP A 503 -22.43 -9.12 13.66
CA ASP A 503 -23.17 -9.44 14.88
C ASP A 503 -22.42 -8.88 16.10
N GLU A 504 -23.10 -8.14 16.97
CA GLU A 504 -22.48 -7.49 18.14
C GLU A 504 -21.98 -8.52 19.18
N ASP A 505 -22.57 -9.73 19.20
CA ASP A 505 -22.32 -10.77 20.22
C ASP A 505 -21.47 -11.95 19.69
N GLU A 506 -20.83 -11.82 18.53
CA GLU A 506 -20.28 -12.98 17.83
C GLU A 506 -19.08 -13.63 18.52
N ARG A 507 -18.21 -12.83 19.16
CA ARG A 507 -17.13 -13.36 20.01
C ARG A 507 -17.69 -14.13 21.21
N GLU A 508 -18.75 -13.64 21.85
CA GLU A 508 -19.36 -14.32 22.99
C GLU A 508 -19.95 -15.68 22.56
N ARG A 509 -20.57 -15.76 21.37
CA ARG A 509 -21.08 -17.04 20.84
C ARG A 509 -19.97 -17.98 20.39
N ALA A 510 -18.86 -17.50 19.83
CA ALA A 510 -17.71 -18.33 19.45
C ALA A 510 -17.04 -18.94 20.70
N VAL A 511 -16.88 -18.16 21.77
CA VAL A 511 -16.34 -18.63 23.06
C VAL A 511 -17.31 -19.60 23.75
N MET A 512 -18.62 -19.32 23.75
CA MET A 512 -19.65 -20.21 24.31
C MET A 512 -19.89 -21.48 23.49
N GLY A 513 -19.62 -21.44 22.18
CA GLY A 513 -19.72 -22.57 21.26
C GLY A 513 -18.56 -23.57 21.40
N ALA A 514 -17.36 -23.08 21.74
CA ALA A 514 -16.20 -23.92 22.05
C ALA A 514 -16.26 -24.57 23.45
N GLY A 515 -17.15 -24.08 24.34
CA GLY A 515 -17.25 -24.51 25.75
C GLY A 515 -18.33 -25.55 26.07
N ARG A 516 -19.12 -26.04 25.12
CA ARG A 516 -20.20 -27.01 25.40
C ARG A 516 -19.73 -28.47 25.41
N SER A 517 -18.85 -28.78 26.36
CA SER A 517 -18.71 -30.12 26.94
C SER A 517 -18.26 -30.02 28.41
N GLY A 518 -19.15 -29.57 29.29
CA GLY A 518 -18.89 -29.47 30.72
C GLY A 518 -20.09 -28.88 31.45
N GLY A 519 -20.58 -29.57 32.48
CA GLY A 519 -21.86 -29.32 33.14
C GLY A 519 -21.98 -28.01 33.92
N ALA A 520 -23.22 -27.73 34.31
CA ALA A 520 -23.69 -26.55 35.02
C ALA A 520 -23.06 -26.34 36.41
N ASP A 521 -22.82 -25.07 36.74
CA ASP A 521 -23.20 -24.35 37.97
C ASP A 521 -22.18 -23.23 38.26
N GLY A 522 -22.65 -22.00 38.49
CA GLY A 522 -21.80 -20.92 38.98
C GLY A 522 -22.26 -19.51 38.62
N ASP A 523 -22.97 -18.89 39.57
CA ASP A 523 -23.11 -17.47 39.89
C ASP A 523 -22.86 -16.39 38.83
N GLY A 524 -23.88 -15.55 38.66
CA GLY A 524 -23.76 -14.30 37.93
C GLY A 524 -22.90 -13.29 38.69
N ASN A 525 -21.90 -12.72 38.01
CA ASN A 525 -21.55 -11.30 38.00
C ASN A 525 -20.15 -11.09 37.37
N THR A 526 -20.04 -11.11 36.04
CA THR A 526 -18.87 -10.59 35.31
C THR A 526 -19.31 -10.03 33.95
N ARG A 527 -19.97 -8.86 33.96
CA ARG A 527 -20.28 -8.07 32.75
C ARG A 527 -19.43 -6.79 32.69
N ASN A 528 -18.12 -6.92 32.77
CA ASN A 528 -17.21 -5.84 32.37
C ASN A 528 -16.21 -6.43 31.36
N GLY A 529 -16.55 -6.35 30.07
CA GLY A 529 -15.59 -6.61 29.00
C GLY A 529 -14.46 -5.58 29.04
N SER A 530 -13.32 -5.89 28.41
CA SER A 530 -12.20 -4.96 28.35
C SER A 530 -12.58 -3.68 27.58
N ARG A 531 -11.90 -2.55 27.82
CA ARG A 531 -12.14 -1.29 27.07
C ARG A 531 -12.02 -1.51 25.55
N ALA A 532 -11.06 -2.34 25.14
CA ALA A 532 -10.86 -2.71 23.73
C ALA A 532 -12.08 -3.44 23.14
N GLU A 533 -12.69 -4.37 23.88
CA GLU A 533 -13.91 -5.05 23.45
C GLU A 533 -15.11 -4.11 23.35
N GLU A 534 -15.21 -3.13 24.26
CA GLU A 534 -16.25 -2.12 24.21
C GLU A 534 -16.14 -1.24 22.96
N VAL A 535 -14.92 -0.78 22.66
CA VAL A 535 -14.63 0.04 21.46
C VAL A 535 -14.81 -0.77 20.17
N GLU A 536 -14.43 -2.04 20.15
CA GLU A 536 -14.70 -2.93 19.00
C GLU A 536 -16.20 -3.12 18.80
N ARG A 537 -16.98 -3.40 19.85
CA ARG A 537 -18.45 -3.50 19.76
C ARG A 537 -19.09 -2.20 19.28
N GLU A 538 -18.64 -1.06 19.78
CA GLU A 538 -19.10 0.26 19.32
C GLU A 538 -18.83 0.45 17.82
N LEU A 539 -17.63 0.11 17.37
CA LEU A 539 -17.26 0.16 15.95
C LEU A 539 -18.14 -0.76 15.09
N LEU A 540 -18.36 -2.01 15.50
CA LEU A 540 -19.21 -2.96 14.77
C LEU A 540 -20.65 -2.44 14.65
N ARG A 541 -21.17 -1.84 15.74
CA ARG A 541 -22.48 -1.20 15.75
C ARG A 541 -22.54 -0.01 14.80
N LEU A 542 -21.56 0.89 14.85
CA LEU A 542 -21.47 2.06 13.97
C LEU A 542 -21.37 1.63 12.50
N ALA A 543 -20.50 0.67 12.18
CA ALA A 543 -20.32 0.17 10.83
C ALA A 543 -21.59 -0.51 10.29
N SER A 544 -22.26 -1.31 11.11
CA SER A 544 -23.54 -1.93 10.76
C SER A 544 -24.64 -0.90 10.54
N GLY A 545 -24.69 0.16 11.35
CA GLY A 545 -25.61 1.30 11.16
C GLY A 545 -25.33 2.08 9.88
N ILE A 546 -24.06 2.30 9.53
CA ILE A 546 -23.65 2.96 8.28
C ILE A 546 -24.05 2.11 7.06
N LEU A 547 -23.81 0.80 7.10
CA LEU A 547 -24.11 -0.10 5.98
C LEU A 547 -25.61 -0.42 5.87
N PHE A 548 -26.32 -0.53 6.98
CA PHE A 548 -27.71 -1.01 7.02
C PHE A 548 -28.62 -0.09 7.86
N PRO A 549 -28.78 1.19 7.47
CA PRO A 549 -29.52 2.18 8.26
C PRO A 549 -30.97 1.78 8.55
N ASP A 550 -31.65 1.15 7.59
CA ASP A 550 -33.04 0.70 7.74
C ASP A 550 -33.23 -0.36 8.84
N ARG A 551 -32.21 -1.20 9.08
CA ARG A 551 -32.23 -2.20 10.17
C ARG A 551 -31.93 -1.54 11.52
N PHE A 552 -31.14 -0.47 11.52
CA PHE A 552 -30.71 0.24 12.72
C PHE A 552 -31.86 1.06 13.33
N ASP A 553 -32.65 1.74 12.50
CA ASP A 553 -33.84 2.48 12.95
C ASP A 553 -34.90 1.57 13.61
N ALA A 554 -35.02 0.33 13.13
CA ALA A 554 -35.92 -0.66 13.70
C ALA A 554 -35.47 -1.13 15.10
N MET A 555 -34.16 -1.21 15.36
CA MET A 555 -33.63 -1.54 16.70
C MET A 555 -33.81 -0.39 17.69
N TYR A 556 -33.56 0.86 17.28
CA TYR A 556 -33.76 2.04 18.14
C TYR A 556 -35.23 2.27 18.53
N ARG A 557 -36.16 1.96 17.63
CA ARG A 557 -37.60 1.99 17.93
C ARG A 557 -38.04 0.88 18.91
N LYS A 558 -37.30 -0.23 19.02
CA LYS A 558 -37.56 -1.29 20.01
C LYS A 558 -36.91 -1.02 21.38
N GLY A 559 -35.84 -0.24 21.43
CA GLY A 559 -35.16 0.15 22.68
C GLY A 559 -35.81 1.31 23.43
N THR A 560 -36.70 2.08 22.79
CA THR A 560 -37.45 3.18 23.42
C THR A 560 -38.79 2.67 23.97
N LYS A 561 -38.75 1.87 25.04
CA LYS A 561 -39.87 1.89 25.99
C LYS A 561 -39.84 3.25 26.67
N ARG A 562 -40.74 4.16 26.26
CA ARG A 562 -40.99 5.41 26.96
C ARG A 562 -41.28 5.10 28.44
N PRO A 563 -40.81 5.93 29.40
CA PRO A 563 -41.20 5.80 30.79
C PRO A 563 -42.71 5.89 30.97
#